data_AF-T0Z2N6-F1
#
_entry.id   AF-T0Z2N6-F1
#
_cell.length_a   1.000
_cell.length_b   1.000
_cell.length_c   1.000
_cell.angle_alpha   90.00
_cell.angle_beta   90.00
_cell.angle_gamma   90.00
#
_symmetry.space_group_name_H-M   'P 1'
#
loop_
_entity.id
_entity.type
_entity.pdbx_description
1 polymer ?
#
loop_
_entity_poly.entity_id
_entity_poly.type
_entity_poly.pdbx_seq_one_letter_code
_entity_poly.pdbx_strand_id
1 'polypeptide(L)' 'MSFTNEQIIDAISSKSLVEVMELVKAMEEKFGVSAA' A
#
# COMPACT_ATOMS: atom_id res chain seq x y z
N MET A 1 -1.07 20.62 3.17
CA MET A 1 -2.30 19.89 2.83
C MET A 1 -1.97 18.42 2.95
N SER A 2 -2.61 17.70 3.88
CA SER A 2 -2.39 16.26 4.05
C SER A 2 -3.16 15.52 2.96
N PHE A 3 -2.55 14.49 2.38
CA PHE A 3 -3.28 13.59 1.49
C PHE A 3 -4.36 12.87 2.31
N THR A 4 -5.58 12.78 1.76
CA THR A 4 -6.63 11.96 2.36
C THR A 4 -6.38 10.48 2.07
N ASN A 5 -6.88 9.60 2.91
CA ASN A 5 -6.75 8.16 2.70
C ASN A 5 -7.30 7.72 1.34
N GLU A 6 -8.37 8.37 0.86
CA GLU A 6 -8.93 8.12 -0.48
C GLU A 6 -7.94 8.44 -1.60
N GLN A 7 -7.22 9.58 -1.53
CA GLN A 7 -6.22 9.93 -2.53
C GLN A 7 -5.06 8.93 -2.58
N ILE A 8 -4.69 8.37 -1.42
CA ILE A 8 -3.67 7.33 -1.33
C ILE A 8 -4.19 6.04 -1.99
N ILE A 9 -5.45 5.65 -1.71
CA ILE A 9 -6.07 4.46 -2.30
C ILE A 9 -6.21 4.59 -3.81
N ASP A 10 -6.57 5.76 -4.34
CA ASP A 10 -6.72 6.01 -5.77
C ASP A 10 -5.36 5.91 -6.51
N ALA A 11 -4.32 6.49 -5.90
CA ALA A 11 -2.95 6.40 -6.41
C ALA A 11 -2.41 4.95 -6.43
N ILE A 12 -2.79 4.13 -5.44
CA ILE A 12 -2.45 2.70 -5.40
C ILE A 12 -3.30 1.91 -6.39
N SER A 13 -4.56 2.27 -6.58
CA SER A 13 -5.49 1.61 -7.52
C SER A 13 -5.11 1.84 -8.99
N SER A 14 -4.39 2.92 -9.27
CA SER A 14 -3.84 3.21 -10.60
C SER A 14 -2.57 2.41 -10.94
N LYS A 15 -2.04 1.61 -10.00
CA LYS A 15 -0.85 0.77 -10.20
C LYS A 15 -1.23 -0.63 -10.68
N SER A 16 -0.24 -1.34 -11.23
CA SER A 16 -0.43 -2.75 -11.55
C SER A 16 -0.58 -3.59 -10.28
N LEU A 17 -1.34 -4.69 -10.36
CA LEU A 17 -1.53 -5.61 -9.23
C LEU A 17 -0.21 -6.07 -8.59
N VAL A 18 0.83 -6.25 -9.41
CA VAL A 18 2.17 -6.64 -8.98
C VAL A 18 2.81 -5.57 -8.09
N GLU A 19 2.79 -4.30 -8.51
CA GLU A 19 3.32 -3.20 -7.70
C GLU A 19 2.57 -3.01 -6.38
N VAL A 20 1.25 -3.20 -6.39
CA VAL A 20 0.42 -3.11 -5.17
C VAL A 20 0.82 -4.19 -4.18
N MET A 21 1.05 -5.43 -4.63
CA MET A 21 1.51 -6.52 -3.78
C MET A 21 2.90 -6.26 -3.19
N GLU A 22 3.83 -5.68 -3.96
CA GLU A 22 5.15 -5.31 -3.46
C GLU A 22 5.06 -4.21 -2.39
N LEU A 23 4.21 -3.21 -2.59
CA LEU A 23 3.92 -2.17 -1.60
C LEU A 23 3.34 -2.77 -0.30
N VAL A 24 2.41 -3.71 -0.40
CA VAL A 24 1.84 -4.41 0.76
C VAL A 24 2.91 -5.22 1.48
N LYS A 25 3.76 -5.98 0.79
CA LYS A 25 4.88 -6.71 1.41
C LYS A 25 5.85 -5.79 2.13
N ALA A 26 6.24 -4.69 1.49
CA ALA A 26 7.12 -3.70 2.11
C ALA A 26 6.48 -3.05 3.34
N MET A 27 5.16 -2.87 3.33
CA MET A 27 4.39 -2.43 4.50
C MET A 27 4.36 -3.50 5.60
N GLU A 28 4.09 -4.76 5.27
CA GLU A 28 4.11 -5.88 6.22
C GLU A 28 5.45 -6.00 6.95
N GLU A 29 6.57 -5.90 6.22
CA GLU A 29 7.90 -5.89 6.82
C GLU A 29 8.14 -4.65 7.69
N LYS A 30 7.76 -3.46 7.22
CA LYS A 30 7.97 -2.20 7.94
C LYS A 30 7.16 -2.13 9.24
N PHE A 31 5.94 -2.67 9.23
CA PHE A 31 5.04 -2.64 10.38
C PHE A 31 5.12 -3.92 11.23
N GLY A 32 5.95 -4.88 10.84
CA GLY A 32 6.07 -6.18 11.53
C GLY A 32 4.76 -6.96 11.52
N VAL A 33 3.88 -6.71 10.54
CA VAL A 33 2.61 -7.41 10.37
C VAL A 33 2.90 -8.63 9.50
N SER A 34 3.43 -9.68 10.11
CA SER A 34 3.38 -10.99 9.50
C SER A 34 1.92 -11.44 9.53
N ALA A 35 1.28 -11.52 8.35
CA ALA A 35 -0.06 -12.06 8.21
C ALA A 35 -0.15 -13.42 8.91
N ALA A 36 -0.80 -13.43 10.06
CA ALA A 36 -1.25 -14.58 10.83
C ALA A 36 -2.74 -14.39 11.09
#